data_AF-A0A235G125-F1
#
_entry.id   AF-A0A235G125-F1
#
_cell.length_a   1.000
_cell.length_b   1.000
_cell.length_c   1.000
_cell.angle_alpha   90.00
_cell.angle_beta   90.00
_cell.angle_gamma   90.00
#
_symmetry.space_group_name_H-M   'P 1'
#
loop_
_entity.id
_entity.type
_entity.pdbx_description
1 polymer ?
#
loop_
_entity_poly.entity_id
_entity_poly.type
_entity_poly.pdbx_seq_one_letter_code
_entity_poly.pdbx_strand_id
1 'polypeptide(L)'
;MKLPTELAEFLDIALRGRIDTVAELADVTGSSVDTVEQEVARLEELGFLSLTDGIITYRRPDATVADATHRMLTSMTQDLDEKIAKTQNLLDTLPQLIQAWQHGDSDIQGLPIDVTRGPCAPQDMYGLQASRARPRTSYTCMPDTTPLYTILRDENAPESYWEKNAQPNHDIRLIVSTTDAASELGRNQIAIEIKAGSQVRMHPNPPSFFWILDHKSVGIPFSWGQAWPTGMMAIHSPTLADTMTWIYNRIWEESIPVTGHKDHKWENPWDPILHLMNSGTTMEAASVALGLTPRTGRRRVAEAMQHFGASNHFSLGAAWNAARSLTHNGDN
;
A
#
# COMPACT_ATOMS: atom_id res chain seq x y z
N MET A 1 20.09 -11.49 -34.49
CA MET A 1 20.86 -10.91 -35.61
C MET A 1 20.00 -10.95 -36.86
N LYS A 2 19.65 -9.82 -37.47
CA LYS A 2 18.90 -9.80 -38.73
C LYS A 2 19.91 -9.49 -39.83
N LEU A 3 20.17 -10.43 -40.74
CA LEU A 3 20.97 -10.12 -41.93
C LEU A 3 20.20 -9.08 -42.76
N PRO A 4 20.83 -7.98 -43.19
CA PRO A 4 20.24 -7.09 -44.19
C PRO A 4 19.87 -7.89 -45.44
N THR A 5 18.74 -7.57 -46.08
CA THR A 5 18.23 -8.31 -47.23
C THR A 5 19.25 -8.42 -48.37
N GLU A 6 19.94 -7.30 -48.65
CA GLU A 6 21.00 -7.22 -49.68
C GLU A 6 22.18 -8.15 -49.38
N LEU A 7 22.58 -8.27 -48.11
CA LEU A 7 23.66 -9.16 -47.67
C LEU A 7 23.28 -10.64 -47.76
N ALA A 8 21.99 -10.95 -47.56
CA ALA A 8 21.48 -12.32 -47.67
C ALA A 8 21.40 -12.77 -49.13
N GLU A 9 21.00 -11.88 -50.04
CA GLU A 9 21.00 -12.13 -51.49
C GLU A 9 22.43 -12.32 -52.02
N PHE A 10 23.36 -11.48 -51.58
CA PHE A 10 24.79 -11.61 -51.89
C PHE A 10 25.35 -12.96 -51.41
N LEU A 11 25.05 -13.37 -50.17
CA LEU A 11 25.47 -14.65 -49.62
C LEU A 11 24.83 -15.84 -50.37
N ASP A 12 23.57 -15.75 -50.82
CA ASP A 12 22.91 -16.79 -51.62
C ASP A 12 23.62 -17.00 -52.97
N ILE A 13 23.98 -15.92 -53.67
CA ILE A 13 24.74 -15.96 -54.93
C ILE A 13 26.10 -16.64 -54.71
N ALA A 14 26.82 -16.20 -53.68
CA ALA A 14 28.14 -16.73 -53.31
C ALA A 14 28.11 -18.23 -52.99
N LEU A 15 27.12 -18.67 -52.20
CA LEU A 15 26.96 -20.08 -51.79
C LEU A 15 26.52 -21.00 -52.94
N ARG A 16 25.64 -20.52 -53.85
CA ARG A 16 25.19 -21.29 -55.01
C ARG A 16 26.29 -21.48 -56.04
N GLY A 17 27.06 -20.43 -56.31
CA GLY A 17 28.17 -20.46 -57.25
C GLY A 17 29.42 -21.15 -56.70
N ARG A 18 29.52 -21.31 -55.37
CA ARG A 18 30.74 -21.78 -54.68
C ARG A 18 31.99 -21.00 -55.11
N ILE A 19 31.80 -19.70 -55.34
CA ILE A 19 32.82 -18.79 -55.82
C ILE A 19 33.85 -18.60 -54.72
N ASP A 20 35.12 -18.88 -54.96
CA ASP A 20 36.15 -18.90 -53.93
C ASP A 20 37.11 -17.70 -53.99
N THR A 21 36.89 -16.73 -54.89
CA THR A 21 37.69 -15.50 -54.95
C THR A 21 36.83 -14.24 -55.04
N VAL A 22 37.33 -13.14 -54.49
CA VAL A 22 36.66 -11.82 -54.51
C VAL A 22 36.50 -11.32 -55.95
N ALA A 23 37.49 -11.55 -56.81
CA ALA A 23 37.46 -11.11 -58.21
C ALA A 23 36.34 -11.78 -59.01
N GLU A 24 36.20 -13.10 -58.89
CA GLU A 24 35.12 -13.84 -59.54
C GLU A 24 33.75 -13.46 -58.96
N LEU A 25 33.68 -13.15 -57.66
CA LEU A 25 32.45 -12.70 -57.01
C LEU A 25 32.02 -11.31 -57.51
N ALA A 26 32.97 -10.41 -57.76
CA ALA A 26 32.73 -9.12 -58.40
C ALA A 26 32.19 -9.27 -59.82
N ASP A 27 32.77 -10.18 -60.60
CA ASP A 27 32.32 -10.48 -61.97
C ASP A 27 30.90 -11.05 -62.00
N VAL A 28 30.56 -11.99 -61.11
CA VAL A 28 29.23 -12.63 -61.06
C VAL A 28 28.15 -11.69 -60.50
N THR A 29 28.50 -10.84 -59.53
CA THR A 29 27.54 -9.89 -58.93
C THR A 29 27.43 -8.57 -59.72
N GLY A 30 28.29 -8.35 -60.72
CA GLY A 30 28.36 -7.10 -61.48
C GLY A 30 28.71 -5.88 -60.62
N SER A 31 29.30 -6.13 -59.44
CA SER A 31 29.64 -5.11 -58.44
C SER A 31 31.13 -4.74 -58.52
N SER A 32 31.50 -3.58 -57.98
CA SER A 32 32.92 -3.21 -57.89
C SER A 32 33.65 -4.10 -56.86
N VAL A 33 34.94 -4.35 -57.09
CA VAL A 33 35.79 -5.15 -56.19
C VAL A 33 35.75 -4.58 -54.76
N ASP A 34 35.85 -3.27 -54.60
CA ASP A 34 35.78 -2.59 -53.29
C ASP A 34 34.46 -2.85 -52.56
N THR A 35 33.34 -2.93 -53.29
CA THR A 35 32.02 -3.25 -52.71
C THR A 35 31.97 -4.71 -52.24
N VAL A 36 32.48 -5.62 -53.06
CA VAL A 36 32.53 -7.05 -52.72
C VAL A 36 33.42 -7.30 -51.51
N GLU A 37 34.58 -6.64 -51.42
CA GLU A 37 35.46 -6.73 -50.26
C GLU A 37 34.75 -6.29 -48.97
N GLN A 38 33.95 -5.23 -49.01
CA GLN A 38 33.18 -4.77 -47.86
C GLN A 38 32.10 -5.77 -47.43
N GLU A 39 31.37 -6.36 -48.37
CA GLU A 39 30.33 -7.35 -48.04
C GLU A 39 30.92 -8.70 -47.58
N VAL A 40 32.07 -9.10 -48.14
CA VAL A 40 32.85 -10.26 -47.66
C VAL A 40 33.34 -10.02 -46.24
N ALA A 41 33.91 -8.84 -45.93
CA ALA A 41 34.36 -8.51 -44.57
C ALA A 41 33.21 -8.55 -43.55
N ARG A 42 32.02 -8.05 -43.91
CA ARG A 42 30.83 -8.14 -43.06
C ARG A 42 30.37 -9.58 -42.85
N LEU A 43 30.37 -10.41 -43.89
CA LEU A 43 30.00 -11.82 -43.78
C LEU A 43 31.03 -12.63 -42.98
N GLU A 44 32.30 -12.24 -43.01
CA GLU A 44 33.36 -12.78 -42.17
C GLU A 44 33.15 -12.43 -40.70
N GLU A 45 32.84 -11.17 -40.38
CA GLU A 45 32.47 -10.74 -39.01
C GLU A 45 31.25 -11.51 -38.48
N LEU A 46 30.27 -11.77 -39.34
CA LEU A 46 29.08 -12.54 -39.01
C LEU A 46 29.34 -14.06 -38.98
N GLY A 47 30.51 -14.52 -39.42
CA GLY A 47 30.96 -15.92 -39.37
C GLY A 47 30.40 -16.83 -40.47
N PHE A 48 29.86 -16.27 -41.56
CA PHE A 48 29.33 -17.04 -42.68
C PHE A 48 30.42 -17.49 -43.66
N LEU A 49 31.57 -16.82 -43.67
CA LEU A 49 32.73 -17.17 -44.48
C LEU A 49 34.02 -16.74 -43.77
N SER A 50 35.16 -17.11 -44.33
CA SER A 50 36.48 -16.59 -43.96
C SER A 50 37.31 -16.35 -45.22
N LEU A 51 38.10 -15.28 -45.25
CA LEU A 51 39.01 -14.97 -46.34
C LEU A 51 40.45 -15.20 -45.89
N THR A 52 41.16 -16.13 -46.55
CA THR A 52 42.57 -16.41 -46.23
C THR A 52 43.36 -16.56 -47.52
N ASP A 53 44.45 -15.80 -47.64
CA ASP A 53 45.31 -15.80 -48.84
C ASP A 53 44.53 -15.58 -50.16
N GLY A 54 43.46 -14.77 -50.11
CA GLY A 54 42.61 -14.47 -51.27
C GLY A 54 41.54 -15.52 -51.59
N ILE A 55 41.44 -16.59 -50.78
CA ILE A 55 40.47 -17.67 -50.96
C ILE A 55 39.34 -17.55 -49.92
N ILE A 56 38.10 -17.53 -50.40
CA ILE A 56 36.87 -17.49 -49.60
C ILE A 56 36.45 -18.91 -49.25
N THR A 57 36.41 -19.21 -47.95
CA THR A 57 35.87 -20.48 -47.43
C THR A 57 34.54 -20.24 -46.74
N TYR A 58 33.48 -20.89 -47.21
CA TYR A 58 32.14 -20.74 -46.65
C TYR A 58 31.89 -21.67 -45.46
N ARG A 59 31.24 -21.14 -44.43
CA ARG A 59 30.67 -21.92 -43.33
C ARG A 59 29.20 -22.24 -43.65
N ARG A 60 28.71 -23.37 -43.14
CA ARG A 60 27.30 -23.72 -43.31
C ARG A 60 26.40 -22.70 -42.58
N PRO A 61 25.41 -22.08 -43.24
CA PRO A 61 24.57 -21.06 -42.63
C PRO A 61 23.80 -21.53 -41.39
N ASP A 62 23.35 -22.78 -41.36
CA ASP A 62 22.65 -23.38 -40.20
C ASP A 62 23.56 -23.42 -38.96
N ALA A 63 24.80 -23.88 -39.13
CA ALA A 63 25.81 -23.90 -38.07
C ALA A 63 26.18 -22.49 -37.60
N THR A 64 26.39 -21.54 -38.54
CA THR A 64 26.72 -20.15 -38.20
C THR A 64 25.60 -19.48 -37.40
N VAL A 65 24.34 -19.66 -37.80
CA VAL A 65 23.19 -19.09 -37.09
C VAL A 65 23.00 -19.74 -35.72
N ALA A 66 23.20 -21.06 -35.62
CA ALA A 66 23.16 -21.78 -34.34
C ALA A 66 24.23 -21.27 -33.37
N ASP A 67 25.48 -21.13 -33.81
CA ASP A 67 26.59 -20.59 -33.02
C ASP A 67 26.34 -19.13 -32.58
N ALA A 68 25.81 -18.30 -33.48
CA ALA A 68 25.45 -16.91 -33.15
C ALA A 68 24.33 -16.85 -32.11
N THR A 69 23.32 -17.70 -32.24
CA THR A 69 22.18 -17.78 -31.30
C THR A 69 22.65 -18.28 -29.93
N HIS A 70 23.49 -19.32 -29.90
CA HIS A 70 24.06 -19.83 -28.66
C HIS A 70 24.90 -18.75 -27.95
N ARG A 71 25.79 -18.05 -28.66
CA ARG A 71 26.58 -16.94 -28.10
C ARG A 71 25.69 -15.83 -27.54
N MET A 72 24.63 -15.46 -28.26
CA MET A 72 23.69 -14.43 -27.82
C MET A 72 22.95 -14.84 -26.54
N LEU A 73 22.47 -16.09 -26.47
CA LEU A 73 21.84 -16.62 -25.26
C LEU A 73 22.80 -16.65 -24.08
N THR A 74 24.03 -17.14 -24.27
CA THR A 74 25.07 -17.16 -23.23
C THR A 74 25.40 -15.75 -22.72
N SER A 75 25.56 -14.79 -23.63
CA SER A 75 25.80 -13.38 -23.25
C SER A 75 24.62 -12.77 -22.50
N MET A 76 23.37 -13.06 -22.89
CA MET A 76 22.19 -12.57 -22.18
C MET A 76 22.08 -13.16 -20.77
N THR A 77 22.40 -14.44 -20.60
CA THR A 77 22.45 -15.07 -19.27
C THR A 77 23.52 -14.42 -18.40
N GLN A 78 24.72 -14.20 -18.94
CA GLN A 78 25.82 -13.55 -18.21
C GLN A 78 25.47 -12.10 -17.82
N ASP A 79 24.85 -11.33 -18.71
CA ASP A 79 24.36 -9.98 -18.44
C ASP A 79 23.29 -9.95 -17.33
N LEU A 80 22.41 -10.94 -17.31
CA LEU A 80 21.39 -11.09 -16.27
C LEU A 80 22.04 -11.42 -14.93
N ASP A 81 22.97 -12.38 -14.90
CA ASP A 81 23.70 -12.76 -13.69
C ASP A 81 24.49 -11.58 -13.12
N GLU A 82 25.14 -10.78 -13.96
CA GLU A 82 25.83 -9.55 -13.54
C GLU A 82 24.87 -8.51 -12.95
N LYS A 83 23.69 -8.32 -13.55
CA LYS A 83 22.68 -7.38 -13.04
C LYS A 83 22.07 -7.87 -11.72
N ILE A 84 21.85 -9.18 -11.58
CA ILE A 84 21.40 -9.81 -10.34
C ILE A 84 22.45 -9.60 -9.26
N ALA A 85 23.72 -9.90 -9.53
CA ALA A 85 24.81 -9.71 -8.59
C ALA A 85 24.98 -8.24 -8.19
N LYS A 86 24.85 -7.29 -9.12
CA LYS A 86 24.84 -5.85 -8.82
C LYS A 86 23.69 -5.46 -7.88
N THR A 87 22.50 -5.99 -8.12
CA THR A 87 21.32 -5.72 -7.27
C THR A 87 21.49 -6.33 -5.87
N GLN A 88 21.99 -7.56 -5.79
CA GLN A 88 22.30 -8.22 -4.51
C GLN A 88 23.36 -7.43 -3.74
N ASN A 89 24.44 -6.99 -4.39
CA ASN A 89 25.48 -6.18 -3.76
C ASN A 89 24.90 -4.84 -3.24
N LEU A 90 24.04 -4.17 -4.01
CA LEU A 90 23.33 -2.98 -3.51
C LEU A 90 22.49 -3.29 -2.27
N LEU A 91 21.75 -4.40 -2.26
CA LEU A 91 20.98 -4.84 -1.11
C LEU A 91 21.87 -5.21 0.09
N ASP A 92 23.05 -5.80 -0.14
CA ASP A 92 24.02 -6.14 0.91
C ASP A 92 24.71 -4.90 1.50
N THR A 93 24.86 -3.83 0.71
CA THR A 93 25.38 -2.54 1.21
C THR A 93 24.33 -1.72 1.96
N LEU A 94 23.04 -2.00 1.76
CA LEU A 94 21.96 -1.23 2.36
C LEU A 94 21.98 -1.26 3.91
N PRO A 95 22.23 -2.38 4.60
CA PRO A 95 22.40 -2.40 6.06
C PRO A 95 23.51 -1.47 6.55
N GLN A 96 24.65 -1.43 5.85
CA GLN A 96 25.76 -0.53 6.22
C GLN A 96 25.40 0.93 5.98
N LEU A 97 24.67 1.24 4.90
CA LEU A 97 24.19 2.59 4.64
C LEU A 97 23.10 3.03 5.62
N ILE A 98 22.18 2.14 6.01
CA ILE A 98 21.20 2.38 7.06
C ILE A 98 21.91 2.60 8.40
N GLN A 99 22.94 1.80 8.71
CA GLN A 99 23.71 1.95 9.92
C GLN A 99 24.54 3.24 9.91
N ALA A 100 25.15 3.61 8.78
CA ALA A 100 25.86 4.87 8.59
C ALA A 100 24.92 6.07 8.61
N TRP A 101 23.69 5.92 8.12
CA TRP A 101 22.63 6.93 8.24
C TRP A 101 22.20 7.08 9.69
N GLN A 102 21.95 5.98 10.42
CA GLN A 102 21.64 5.98 11.85
C GLN A 102 22.79 6.56 12.70
N HIS A 103 24.04 6.32 12.32
CA HIS A 103 25.22 6.90 13.00
C HIS A 103 25.54 8.32 12.55
N GLY A 104 25.20 8.71 11.33
CA GLY A 104 25.25 10.10 10.87
C GLY A 104 24.14 10.95 11.49
N ASP A 105 23.04 10.31 11.89
CA ASP A 105 21.93 10.91 12.63
C ASP A 105 22.17 10.87 14.15
N SER A 106 23.13 10.09 14.66
CA SER A 106 23.45 10.04 16.10
C SER A 106 24.28 11.23 16.60
N ASP A 107 24.82 12.05 15.69
CA ASP A 107 25.37 13.38 16.00
C ASP A 107 24.28 14.47 16.12
N ILE A 108 23.02 14.13 15.84
CA ILE A 108 21.87 14.97 16.15
C ILE A 108 21.10 14.30 17.28
N GLN A 109 20.87 15.01 18.38
CA GLN A 109 19.90 14.64 19.41
C GLN A 109 18.45 14.71 18.84
N GLY A 110 18.18 14.02 17.74
CA GLY A 110 16.93 14.02 17.00
C GLY A 110 16.12 12.76 17.29
N LEU A 111 14.81 12.91 17.42
CA LEU A 111 13.90 11.77 17.38
C LEU A 111 13.98 11.13 15.97
N PRO A 112 14.04 9.80 15.83
CA PRO A 112 13.95 9.16 14.52
C PRO A 112 12.59 9.50 13.91
N ILE A 113 12.61 10.30 12.83
CA ILE A 113 11.41 10.79 12.15
C ILE A 113 11.45 10.35 10.68
N ASP A 114 10.53 9.47 10.30
CA ASP A 114 10.24 9.19 8.88
C ASP A 114 9.19 10.18 8.38
N VAL A 115 9.31 10.63 7.13
CA VAL A 115 8.42 11.63 6.52
C VAL A 115 7.91 11.14 5.17
N THR A 116 6.59 11.19 4.98
CA THR A 116 5.94 10.85 3.70
C THR A 116 5.04 12.00 3.25
N ARG A 117 5.00 12.27 1.94
CA ARG A 117 4.15 13.29 1.31
C ARG A 117 3.42 12.71 0.11
N GLY A 118 2.23 13.23 -0.18
CA GLY A 118 1.39 12.83 -1.29
C GLY A 118 -0.05 12.51 -0.86
N PRO A 119 -0.96 12.28 -1.82
CA PRO A 119 -2.37 11.96 -1.54
C PRO A 119 -2.54 10.64 -0.75
N CYS A 120 -1.53 9.77 -0.83
CA CYS A 120 -1.46 8.46 -0.18
C CYS A 120 -0.63 8.47 1.11
N ALA A 121 -0.19 9.63 1.61
CA ALA A 121 0.72 9.70 2.75
C ALA A 121 0.26 8.90 4.00
N PRO A 122 -1.03 8.87 4.38
CA PRO A 122 -1.49 8.12 5.56
C PRO A 122 -1.28 6.62 5.44
N GLN A 123 -1.69 6.03 4.32
CA GLN A 123 -1.60 4.60 4.04
C GLN A 123 -0.16 4.15 3.79
N ASP A 124 0.62 4.95 3.05
CA ASP A 124 2.01 4.62 2.71
C ASP A 124 2.86 4.64 3.98
N MET A 125 2.66 5.66 4.82
CA MET A 125 3.36 5.78 6.09
C MET A 125 2.97 4.65 7.06
N TYR A 126 1.67 4.34 7.20
CA TYR A 126 1.25 3.22 8.05
C TYR A 126 1.82 1.89 7.55
N GLY A 127 1.70 1.59 6.26
CA GLY A 127 2.20 0.35 5.66
C GLY A 127 3.72 0.19 5.81
N LEU A 128 4.49 1.27 5.62
CA LEU A 128 5.93 1.27 5.86
C LEU A 128 6.27 0.94 7.32
N GLN A 129 5.59 1.57 8.28
CA GLN A 129 5.88 1.38 9.70
C GLN A 129 5.41 0.02 10.22
N ALA A 130 4.23 -0.42 9.81
CA ALA A 130 3.67 -1.71 10.18
C ALA A 130 4.46 -2.88 9.57
N SER A 131 4.98 -2.75 8.34
CA SER A 131 5.84 -3.77 7.73
C SER A 131 7.20 -3.91 8.43
N ARG A 132 7.77 -2.81 8.93
CA ARG A 132 9.02 -2.80 9.72
C ARG A 132 8.83 -3.39 11.12
N ALA A 133 7.77 -2.99 11.81
CA ALA A 133 7.57 -3.32 13.22
C ALA A 133 6.76 -4.60 13.47
N ARG A 134 5.83 -4.95 12.56
CA ARG A 134 4.81 -6.01 12.75
C ARG A 134 4.16 -5.89 14.13
N PRO A 135 3.36 -4.85 14.37
CA PRO A 135 2.92 -4.47 15.70
C PRO A 135 1.99 -5.50 16.36
N ARG A 136 1.96 -5.50 17.69
CA ARG A 136 1.05 -6.23 18.57
C ARG A 136 -0.13 -5.38 19.05
N THR A 137 -0.01 -4.05 19.03
CA THR A 137 -1.15 -3.12 19.19
C THR A 137 -1.15 -2.04 18.09
N SER A 138 -2.32 -1.77 17.49
CA SER A 138 -2.51 -0.69 16.51
C SER A 138 -3.76 0.11 16.86
N TYR A 139 -3.56 1.37 17.25
CA TYR A 139 -4.65 2.29 17.56
C TYR A 139 -4.68 3.40 16.52
N THR A 140 -5.81 3.54 15.82
CA THR A 140 -5.94 4.49 14.70
C THR A 140 -7.18 5.34 14.87
N CYS A 141 -7.05 6.64 14.62
CA CYS A 141 -8.16 7.58 14.47
C CYS A 141 -8.20 8.07 13.02
N MET A 142 -9.35 7.93 12.36
CA MET A 142 -9.57 8.25 10.96
C MET A 142 -10.82 9.12 10.81
N PRO A 143 -10.69 10.45 10.76
CA PRO A 143 -11.84 11.33 10.54
C PRO A 143 -12.44 11.21 9.14
N ASP A 144 -11.63 10.85 8.13
CA ASP A 144 -12.08 10.47 6.79
C ASP A 144 -11.42 9.14 6.40
N THR A 145 -12.24 8.13 6.14
CA THR A 145 -11.86 6.78 5.74
C THR A 145 -12.07 6.54 4.24
N THR A 146 -12.74 7.47 3.55
CA THR A 146 -13.12 7.33 2.14
C THR A 146 -11.92 7.04 1.25
N PRO A 147 -10.77 7.74 1.37
CA PRO A 147 -9.61 7.48 0.52
C PRO A 147 -9.06 6.06 0.70
N LEU A 148 -8.87 5.62 1.94
CA LEU A 148 -8.37 4.26 2.24
C LEU A 148 -9.35 3.19 1.75
N TYR A 149 -10.62 3.30 2.14
CA TYR A 149 -11.60 2.26 1.84
C TYR A 149 -11.93 2.17 0.34
N THR A 150 -11.80 3.28 -0.40
CA THR A 150 -11.92 3.27 -1.86
C THR A 150 -10.80 2.43 -2.48
N ILE A 151 -9.56 2.61 -2.01
CA ILE A 151 -8.41 1.83 -2.49
C ILE A 151 -8.58 0.35 -2.16
N LEU A 152 -8.96 0.02 -0.92
CA LEU A 152 -9.17 -1.38 -0.50
C LEU A 152 -10.27 -2.08 -1.32
N ARG A 153 -11.36 -1.36 -1.62
CA ARG A 153 -12.42 -1.85 -2.50
C ARG A 153 -11.90 -2.10 -3.92
N ASP A 154 -11.19 -1.13 -4.49
CA ASP A 154 -10.69 -1.20 -5.88
C ASP A 154 -9.64 -2.31 -6.06
N GLU A 155 -8.86 -2.59 -5.01
CA GLU A 155 -7.93 -3.72 -4.93
C GLU A 155 -8.63 -5.07 -4.72
N ASN A 156 -9.95 -5.08 -4.48
CA ASN A 156 -10.74 -6.25 -4.07
C ASN A 156 -10.11 -7.00 -2.88
N ALA A 157 -9.57 -6.27 -1.90
CA ALA A 157 -8.91 -6.86 -0.74
C ALA A 157 -9.94 -7.68 0.08
N PRO A 158 -9.83 -9.02 0.13
CA PRO A 158 -10.84 -9.86 0.81
C PRO A 158 -10.63 -9.93 2.33
N GLU A 159 -9.50 -9.42 2.82
CA GLU A 159 -9.00 -9.53 4.17
C GLU A 159 -8.91 -8.16 4.84
N SER A 160 -8.86 -8.15 6.18
CA SER A 160 -8.65 -6.93 6.96
C SER A 160 -7.32 -6.27 6.62
N TYR A 161 -7.36 -4.96 6.35
CA TYR A 161 -6.14 -4.20 6.09
C TYR A 161 -5.24 -4.16 7.33
N TRP A 162 -5.82 -4.01 8.51
CA TRP A 162 -5.08 -3.85 9.76
C TRP A 162 -4.53 -5.19 10.27
N GLU A 163 -5.31 -6.27 10.21
CA GLU A 163 -4.87 -7.60 10.62
C GLU A 163 -3.70 -8.10 9.74
N LYS A 164 -3.78 -7.91 8.42
CA LYS A 164 -2.72 -8.28 7.46
C LYS A 164 -1.37 -7.62 7.79
N ASN A 165 -1.40 -6.42 8.36
CA ASN A 165 -0.22 -5.64 8.68
C ASN A 165 0.33 -5.89 10.10
N ALA A 166 -0.22 -6.85 10.84
CA ALA A 166 0.10 -7.08 12.24
C ALA A 166 0.63 -8.50 12.57
N GLN A 167 0.96 -8.73 13.83
CA GLN A 167 1.19 -10.08 14.40
C GLN A 167 -0.12 -10.80 14.72
N PRO A 168 -0.13 -12.14 14.85
CA PRO A 168 -1.28 -12.87 15.38
C PRO A 168 -1.71 -12.38 16.78
N ASN A 169 -3.03 -12.42 17.06
CA ASN A 169 -3.65 -11.93 18.30
C ASN A 169 -3.41 -10.44 18.56
N HIS A 170 -3.54 -9.63 17.52
CA HIS A 170 -3.35 -8.18 17.55
C HIS A 170 -4.51 -7.44 18.27
N ASP A 171 -4.21 -6.44 19.11
CA ASP A 171 -5.21 -5.49 19.62
C ASP A 171 -5.35 -4.32 18.64
N ILE A 172 -6.35 -4.40 17.76
CA ILE A 172 -6.67 -3.34 16.78
C ILE A 172 -7.84 -2.52 17.30
N ARG A 173 -7.65 -1.20 17.37
CA ARG A 173 -8.72 -0.25 17.73
C ARG A 173 -8.80 0.88 16.71
N LEU A 174 -9.97 1.03 16.12
CA LEU A 174 -10.25 2.00 15.07
C LEU A 174 -11.32 2.98 15.53
N ILE A 175 -11.01 4.27 15.48
CA ILE A 175 -11.99 5.36 15.62
C ILE A 175 -12.24 5.90 14.21
N VAL A 176 -13.50 5.89 13.79
CA VAL A 176 -13.95 6.42 12.49
C VAL A 176 -14.99 7.52 12.69
N SER A 177 -15.24 8.35 11.68
CA SER A 177 -16.35 9.31 11.78
C SER A 177 -17.71 8.59 11.73
N THR A 178 -18.72 9.17 12.38
CA THR A 178 -20.11 8.67 12.29
C THR A 178 -20.65 8.72 10.86
N THR A 179 -20.25 9.75 10.08
CA THR A 179 -20.63 9.92 8.68
C THR A 179 -20.11 8.76 7.84
N ASP A 180 -18.83 8.41 8.02
CA ASP A 180 -18.22 7.32 7.26
C ASP A 180 -18.75 5.96 7.69
N ALA A 181 -18.92 5.72 8.99
CA ALA A 181 -19.54 4.51 9.50
C ALA A 181 -20.96 4.30 8.97
N ALA A 182 -21.68 5.39 8.68
CA ALA A 182 -23.01 5.36 8.08
C ALA A 182 -23.00 5.30 6.54
N SER A 183 -21.85 5.40 5.87
CA SER A 183 -21.73 5.23 4.42
C SER A 183 -21.78 3.74 4.04
N GLU A 184 -22.18 3.42 2.81
CA GLU A 184 -22.15 2.03 2.33
C GLU A 184 -20.73 1.47 2.28
N LEU A 185 -19.79 2.26 1.78
CA LEU A 185 -18.37 1.92 1.72
C LEU A 185 -17.82 1.61 3.12
N GLY A 186 -18.07 2.50 4.08
CA GLY A 186 -17.64 2.34 5.46
C GLY A 186 -18.28 1.14 6.14
N ARG A 187 -19.60 0.94 6.04
CA ARG A 187 -20.26 -0.25 6.60
C ARG A 187 -19.66 -1.56 6.10
N ASN A 188 -19.42 -1.65 4.79
CA ASN A 188 -18.88 -2.86 4.17
C ASN A 188 -17.46 -3.14 4.68
N GLN A 189 -16.57 -2.13 4.71
CA GLN A 189 -15.21 -2.32 5.18
C GLN A 189 -15.17 -2.58 6.70
N ILE A 190 -15.92 -1.82 7.51
CA ILE A 190 -15.98 -2.00 8.97
C ILE A 190 -16.46 -3.41 9.33
N ALA A 191 -17.40 -3.98 8.58
CA ALA A 191 -17.83 -5.36 8.79
C ALA A 191 -16.70 -6.38 8.57
N ILE A 192 -15.84 -6.15 7.59
CA ILE A 192 -14.63 -6.96 7.35
C ILE A 192 -13.68 -6.82 8.55
N GLU A 193 -13.41 -5.59 8.99
CA GLU A 193 -12.50 -5.33 10.11
C GLU A 193 -12.99 -5.94 11.43
N ILE A 194 -14.29 -5.83 11.74
CA ILE A 194 -14.88 -6.44 12.94
C ILE A 194 -14.81 -7.97 12.85
N LYS A 195 -15.03 -8.56 11.68
CA LYS A 195 -14.93 -10.01 11.49
C LYS A 195 -13.51 -10.53 11.71
N ALA A 196 -12.50 -9.73 11.38
CA ALA A 196 -11.09 -9.97 11.66
C ALA A 196 -10.70 -9.74 13.13
N GLY A 197 -11.61 -9.24 13.98
CA GLY A 197 -11.38 -9.01 15.40
C GLY A 197 -10.97 -7.57 15.75
N SER A 198 -11.04 -6.63 14.81
CA SER A 198 -10.81 -5.21 15.11
C SER A 198 -11.96 -4.62 15.92
N GLN A 199 -11.61 -3.83 16.94
CA GLN A 199 -12.56 -3.02 17.69
C GLN A 199 -12.79 -1.71 16.94
N VAL A 200 -14.03 -1.45 16.53
CA VAL A 200 -14.38 -0.22 15.81
C VAL A 200 -15.36 0.61 16.62
N ARG A 201 -15.02 1.87 16.84
CA ARG A 201 -15.91 2.89 17.41
C ARG A 201 -16.08 4.04 16.44
N MET A 202 -17.25 4.66 16.47
CA MET A 202 -17.55 5.85 15.68
C MET A 202 -17.61 7.08 16.59
N HIS A 203 -17.05 8.18 16.11
CA HIS A 203 -17.01 9.46 16.80
C HIS A 203 -17.57 10.56 15.90
N PRO A 204 -18.42 11.47 16.42
CA PRO A 204 -19.09 12.48 15.59
C PRO A 204 -18.14 13.51 14.98
N ASN A 205 -17.04 13.83 15.68
CA ASN A 205 -16.03 14.79 15.22
C ASN A 205 -14.62 14.32 15.60
N PRO A 206 -14.07 13.27 14.96
CA PRO A 206 -12.75 12.74 15.31
C PRO A 206 -11.68 13.82 15.03
N PRO A 207 -10.74 14.10 15.96
CA PRO A 207 -10.01 15.36 15.98
C PRO A 207 -8.91 15.48 14.92
N SER A 208 -8.34 14.37 14.44
CA SER A 208 -7.29 14.34 13.41
C SER A 208 -7.07 12.90 12.95
N PHE A 209 -6.51 12.70 11.76
CA PHE A 209 -5.91 11.42 11.42
C PHE A 209 -4.65 11.20 12.26
N PHE A 210 -4.52 10.04 12.90
CA PHE A 210 -3.26 9.59 13.50
C PHE A 210 -3.32 8.10 13.83
N TRP A 211 -2.16 7.48 14.04
CA TRP A 211 -2.06 6.12 14.54
C TRP A 211 -0.94 5.96 15.58
N ILE A 212 -1.03 4.90 16.38
CA ILE A 212 -0.07 4.52 17.42
C ILE A 212 0.22 3.02 17.26
N LEU A 213 1.50 2.64 17.28
CA LEU A 213 1.94 1.25 17.20
C LEU A 213 2.75 0.88 18.45
N ASP A 214 2.36 -0.21 19.12
CA ASP A 214 3.07 -0.83 20.26
C ASP A 214 3.44 0.11 21.41
N HIS A 215 2.78 1.26 21.54
CA HIS A 215 3.19 2.34 22.44
C HIS A 215 4.66 2.79 22.25
N LYS A 216 5.16 2.69 21.02
CA LYS A 216 6.56 3.01 20.67
C LYS A 216 6.67 4.03 19.55
N SER A 217 5.77 3.99 18.58
CA SER A 217 5.76 4.93 17.47
C SER A 217 4.38 5.49 17.22
N VAL A 218 4.37 6.71 16.69
CA VAL A 218 3.15 7.42 16.32
C VAL A 218 3.27 7.98 14.92
N GLY A 219 2.18 7.92 14.16
CA GLY A 219 2.04 8.60 12.88
C GLY A 219 1.11 9.78 13.06
N ILE A 220 1.60 10.99 12.80
CA ILE A 220 0.84 12.23 12.91
C ILE A 220 0.99 13.07 11.64
N PRO A 221 -0.01 13.90 11.28
CA PRO A 221 0.11 14.83 10.16
C PRO A 221 1.09 15.97 10.49
N PHE A 222 1.55 16.67 9.45
CA PHE A 222 2.29 17.93 9.65
C PHE A 222 1.43 19.01 10.34
N SER A 223 0.12 18.96 10.11
CA SER A 223 -0.85 19.87 10.72
C SER A 223 -1.96 19.06 11.36
N TRP A 224 -2.08 19.14 12.69
CA TRP A 224 -3.17 18.52 13.43
C TRP A 224 -4.53 19.04 12.97
N GLY A 225 -5.56 18.18 12.97
CA GLY A 225 -6.91 18.55 12.53
C GLY A 225 -7.27 18.07 11.12
N GLN A 226 -6.30 17.55 10.38
CA GLN A 226 -6.55 17.07 9.02
C GLN A 226 -7.27 15.71 9.04
N ALA A 227 -8.42 15.63 8.37
CA ALA A 227 -9.21 14.40 8.27
C ALA A 227 -8.51 13.33 7.43
N TRP A 228 -7.89 13.74 6.32
CA TRP A 228 -6.99 12.94 5.50
C TRP A 228 -5.81 13.81 5.05
N PRO A 229 -4.63 13.68 5.69
CA PRO A 229 -3.49 14.57 5.43
C PRO A 229 -2.69 14.16 4.19
N THR A 230 -2.10 15.13 3.50
CA THR A 230 -1.16 14.89 2.37
C THR A 230 0.30 14.80 2.81
N GLY A 231 0.56 14.87 4.12
CA GLY A 231 1.90 14.80 4.70
C GLY A 231 1.84 14.19 6.09
N MET A 232 2.65 13.17 6.31
CA MET A 232 2.72 12.40 7.56
C MET A 232 4.16 12.33 8.08
N MET A 233 4.29 12.34 9.40
CA MET A 233 5.53 12.00 10.12
C MET A 233 5.27 10.78 10.99
N ALA A 234 6.16 9.80 10.91
CA ALA A 234 6.22 8.74 11.90
C ALA A 234 7.39 9.01 12.84
N ILE A 235 7.10 9.08 14.14
CA ILE A 235 8.06 9.44 15.17
C ILE A 235 8.24 8.23 16.09
N HIS A 236 9.48 7.75 16.24
CA HIS A 236 9.78 6.68 17.18
C HIS A 236 10.13 7.26 18.55
N SER A 237 9.16 7.28 19.46
CA SER A 237 9.31 7.83 20.80
C SER A 237 8.27 7.24 21.74
N PRO A 238 8.67 6.39 22.71
CA PRO A 238 7.76 5.84 23.71
C PRO A 238 7.01 6.92 24.49
N THR A 239 7.69 8.00 24.91
CA THR A 239 7.06 9.10 25.66
C THR A 239 5.96 9.80 24.86
N LEU A 240 6.20 10.05 23.56
CA LEU A 240 5.19 10.64 22.69
C LEU A 240 4.05 9.64 22.43
N ALA A 241 4.38 8.36 22.22
CA ALA A 241 3.39 7.30 22.03
C ALA A 241 2.49 7.13 23.26
N ASP A 242 3.02 7.20 24.48
CA ASP A 242 2.25 7.16 25.72
C ASP A 242 1.32 8.38 25.82
N THR A 243 1.83 9.57 25.50
CA THR A 243 1.03 10.81 25.48
C THR A 243 -0.10 10.72 24.46
N MET A 244 0.19 10.27 23.24
CA MET A 244 -0.81 10.05 22.19
C MET A 244 -1.80 8.95 22.56
N THR A 245 -1.35 7.91 23.27
CA THR A 245 -2.23 6.84 23.80
C THR A 245 -3.20 7.41 24.83
N TRP A 246 -2.75 8.30 25.71
CA TRP A 246 -3.63 8.98 26.65
C TRP A 246 -4.70 9.81 25.93
N ILE A 247 -4.31 10.59 24.91
CA ILE A 247 -5.24 11.35 24.05
C ILE A 247 -6.22 10.40 23.35
N TYR A 248 -5.70 9.32 22.76
CA TYR A 248 -6.50 8.31 22.08
C TYR A 248 -7.54 7.70 23.01
N ASN A 249 -7.17 7.33 24.23
CA ASN A 249 -8.09 6.72 25.20
C ASN A 249 -9.25 7.65 25.56
N ARG A 250 -9.01 8.97 25.66
CA ARG A 250 -10.09 9.95 25.86
C ARG A 250 -11.06 9.98 24.69
N ILE A 251 -10.54 10.05 23.47
CA ILE A 251 -11.39 10.02 22.25
C ILE A 251 -12.13 8.67 22.19
N TRP A 252 -11.47 7.57 22.54
CA TRP A 252 -12.05 6.23 22.54
C TRP A 252 -13.21 6.10 23.52
N GLU A 253 -13.05 6.58 24.75
CA GLU A 253 -14.08 6.62 25.80
C GLU A 253 -15.32 7.41 25.34
N GLU A 254 -15.12 8.52 24.62
CA GLU A 254 -16.19 9.36 24.07
C GLU A 254 -16.85 8.75 22.82
N SER A 255 -16.17 7.81 22.15
CA SER A 255 -16.63 7.17 20.92
C SER A 255 -17.62 6.03 21.18
N ILE A 256 -18.48 5.78 20.19
CA ILE A 256 -19.61 4.85 20.28
C ILE A 256 -19.24 3.54 19.57
N PRO A 257 -19.21 2.39 20.27
CA PRO A 257 -19.05 1.08 19.64
C PRO A 257 -19.96 0.84 18.44
N VAL A 258 -19.37 0.43 17.32
CA VAL A 258 -20.13 -0.13 16.19
C VAL A 258 -20.59 -1.54 16.59
N THR A 259 -21.88 -1.82 16.36
CA THR A 259 -22.53 -3.07 16.79
C THR A 259 -21.90 -4.28 16.08
N GLY A 260 -21.31 -5.20 16.85
CA GLY A 260 -20.60 -6.38 16.32
C GLY A 260 -19.54 -6.95 17.25
N HIS A 261 -19.00 -6.16 18.18
CA HIS A 261 -18.09 -6.66 19.22
C HIS A 261 -18.85 -7.33 20.37
N LYS A 262 -18.43 -8.53 20.77
CA LYS A 262 -19.04 -9.31 21.86
C LYS A 262 -18.86 -8.68 23.25
N ASP A 263 -17.91 -7.78 23.40
CA ASP A 263 -17.40 -7.33 24.71
C ASP A 263 -18.09 -6.09 25.26
N HIS A 264 -18.79 -5.30 24.43
CA HIS A 264 -19.57 -4.15 24.87
C HIS A 264 -21.07 -4.44 24.87
N LYS A 265 -21.59 -4.84 26.03
CA LYS A 265 -23.03 -4.81 26.30
C LYS A 265 -23.40 -3.44 26.85
N TRP A 266 -24.22 -2.71 26.12
CA TRP A 266 -24.88 -1.52 26.64
C TRP A 266 -25.86 -1.94 27.72
N GLU A 267 -25.88 -1.21 28.84
CA GLU A 267 -26.83 -1.45 29.93
C GLU A 267 -28.27 -1.34 29.43
N ASN A 268 -28.54 -0.32 28.59
CA ASN A 268 -29.84 -0.16 27.96
C ASN A 268 -29.77 -0.29 26.44
N PRO A 269 -30.78 -0.91 25.79
CA PRO A 269 -30.84 -1.04 24.34
C PRO A 269 -30.86 0.28 23.55
N TRP A 270 -31.25 1.38 24.20
CA TRP A 270 -31.35 2.72 23.61
C TRP A 270 -30.09 3.58 23.79
N ASP A 271 -29.16 3.23 24.67
CA ASP A 271 -27.96 4.05 24.92
C ASP A 271 -27.14 4.35 23.65
N PRO A 272 -26.90 3.41 22.71
CA PRO A 272 -26.13 3.70 21.51
C PRO A 272 -26.79 4.77 20.62
N ILE A 273 -28.11 4.71 20.48
CA ILE A 273 -28.84 5.63 19.60
C ILE A 273 -28.98 7.01 20.25
N LEU A 274 -29.15 7.07 21.58
CA LEU A 274 -29.17 8.34 22.32
C LEU A 274 -27.82 9.04 22.31
N HIS A 275 -26.71 8.29 22.40
CA HIS A 275 -25.37 8.83 22.22
C HIS A 275 -25.19 9.54 20.88
N LEU A 276 -25.55 8.88 19.78
CA LEU A 276 -25.47 9.47 18.44
C LEU A 276 -26.39 10.70 18.33
N MET A 277 -27.63 10.60 18.82
CA MET A 277 -28.56 11.73 18.77
C MET A 277 -28.10 12.93 19.59
N ASN A 278 -27.49 12.70 20.77
CA ASN A 278 -26.95 13.77 21.61
C ASN A 278 -25.71 14.44 21.00
N SER A 279 -25.01 13.76 20.08
CA SER A 279 -23.93 14.34 19.28
C SER A 279 -24.39 15.18 18.09
N GLY A 280 -25.71 15.36 17.92
CA GLY A 280 -26.31 16.15 16.83
C GLY A 280 -26.70 15.35 15.59
N THR A 281 -26.59 14.01 15.63
CA THR A 281 -27.06 13.15 14.54
C THR A 281 -28.57 12.97 14.59
N THR A 282 -29.25 12.90 13.44
CA THR A 282 -30.68 12.60 13.39
C THR A 282 -30.97 11.17 13.81
N MET A 283 -32.20 10.86 14.23
CA MET A 283 -32.57 9.48 14.60
C MET A 283 -32.39 8.52 13.41
N GLU A 284 -32.75 8.95 12.21
CA GLU A 284 -32.60 8.17 10.98
C GLU A 284 -31.13 7.86 10.70
N ALA A 285 -30.26 8.86 10.72
CA ALA A 285 -28.82 8.66 10.50
C ALA A 285 -28.18 7.82 11.61
N ALA A 286 -28.58 8.02 12.88
CA ALA A 286 -28.12 7.23 14.00
C ALA A 286 -28.54 5.75 13.89
N SER A 287 -29.76 5.49 13.39
CA SER A 287 -30.24 4.14 13.14
C SER A 287 -29.41 3.44 12.06
N VAL A 288 -29.14 4.13 10.95
CA VAL A 288 -28.30 3.61 9.86
C VAL A 288 -26.88 3.30 10.34
N ALA A 289 -26.27 4.21 11.11
CA ALA A 289 -24.93 4.03 11.67
C ALA A 289 -24.83 2.82 12.60
N LEU A 290 -25.90 2.50 13.33
CA LEU A 290 -25.99 1.35 14.23
C LEU A 290 -26.43 0.04 13.53
N GLY A 291 -26.63 0.06 12.21
CA GLY A 291 -27.16 -1.09 11.47
C GLY A 291 -28.62 -1.43 11.83
N LEU A 292 -29.38 -0.47 12.36
CA LEU A 292 -30.77 -0.65 12.78
C LEU A 292 -31.73 -0.25 11.66
N THR A 293 -32.85 -0.98 11.56
CA THR A 293 -33.96 -0.55 10.71
C THR A 293 -34.62 0.71 11.28
N PRO A 294 -35.21 1.59 10.45
CA PRO A 294 -35.89 2.80 10.93
C PRO A 294 -36.95 2.54 12.00
N ARG A 295 -37.68 1.41 11.86
CA ARG A 295 -38.66 0.94 12.85
C ARG A 295 -37.99 0.63 14.20
N THR A 296 -36.83 -0.01 14.19
CA THR A 296 -36.11 -0.39 15.40
C THR A 296 -35.53 0.84 16.10
N GLY A 297 -34.99 1.79 15.34
CA GLY A 297 -34.52 3.07 15.89
C GLY A 297 -35.62 3.84 16.61
N ARG A 298 -36.76 4.06 15.92
CA ARG A 298 -37.93 4.72 16.50
C ARG A 298 -38.44 4.01 17.76
N ARG A 299 -38.52 2.67 17.74
CA ARG A 299 -38.92 1.88 18.90
C ARG A 299 -37.99 2.11 20.09
N ARG A 300 -36.67 2.07 19.89
CA ARG A 300 -35.68 2.29 20.97
C ARG A 300 -35.77 3.69 21.55
N VAL A 301 -35.95 4.72 20.72
CA VAL A 301 -36.12 6.10 21.21
C VAL A 301 -37.44 6.25 21.97
N ALA A 302 -38.53 5.64 21.50
CA ALA A 302 -39.80 5.65 22.22
C ALA A 302 -39.72 4.93 23.58
N GLU A 303 -39.02 3.80 23.65
CA GLU A 303 -38.73 3.09 24.91
C GLU A 303 -37.93 3.97 25.88
N ALA A 304 -36.93 4.69 25.38
CA ALA A 304 -36.17 5.64 26.18
C ALA A 304 -37.02 6.82 26.68
N MET A 305 -37.88 7.39 25.82
CA MET A 305 -38.82 8.45 26.21
C MET A 305 -39.75 7.99 27.32
N GLN A 306 -40.27 6.77 27.23
CA GLN A 306 -41.08 6.17 28.28
C GLN A 306 -40.28 5.97 29.57
N HIS A 307 -39.05 5.48 29.47
CA HIS A 307 -38.18 5.25 30.62
C HIS A 307 -37.82 6.54 31.38
N PHE A 308 -37.46 7.60 30.66
CA PHE A 308 -37.08 8.89 31.24
C PHE A 308 -38.25 9.86 31.47
N GLY A 309 -39.49 9.46 31.15
CA GLY A 309 -40.67 10.33 31.25
C GLY A 309 -40.61 11.56 30.33
N ALA A 310 -39.89 11.47 29.22
CA ALA A 310 -39.66 12.58 28.30
C ALA A 310 -40.78 12.66 27.25
N SER A 311 -41.35 13.86 27.05
CA SER A 311 -42.43 14.09 26.10
C SER A 311 -41.94 14.42 24.68
N ASN A 312 -40.66 14.78 24.53
CA ASN A 312 -40.01 15.05 23.25
C ASN A 312 -38.50 14.72 23.30
N HIS A 313 -37.84 14.66 22.13
CA HIS A 313 -36.41 14.33 22.04
C HIS A 313 -35.49 15.29 22.81
N PHE A 314 -35.85 16.57 22.91
CA PHE A 314 -35.06 17.55 23.65
C PHE A 314 -35.07 17.26 25.15
N SER A 315 -36.26 17.03 25.73
CA SER A 315 -36.40 16.61 27.13
C SER A 315 -35.75 15.25 27.41
N LEU A 316 -35.77 14.34 26.43
CA LEU A 316 -35.10 13.03 26.53
C LEU A 316 -33.58 13.20 26.63
N GLY A 317 -32.97 14.02 25.77
CA GLY A 317 -31.54 14.30 25.82
C GLY A 317 -31.11 14.92 27.14
N ALA A 318 -31.88 15.88 27.66
CA ALA A 318 -31.61 16.50 28.96
C ALA A 318 -31.70 15.49 30.12
N ALA A 319 -32.75 14.67 30.16
CA ALA A 319 -32.95 13.67 31.22
C ALA A 319 -31.88 12.57 31.19
N TRP A 320 -31.52 12.08 30.00
CA TRP A 320 -30.50 11.05 29.83
C TRP A 320 -29.09 11.55 30.22
N ASN A 321 -28.71 12.78 29.85
CA ASN A 321 -27.43 13.38 30.27
C ASN A 321 -27.36 13.59 31.79
N ALA A 322 -28.47 13.99 32.42
CA ALA A 322 -28.53 14.13 33.88
C ALA A 322 -28.34 12.77 34.59
N ALA A 323 -28.97 11.71 34.07
CA ALA A 323 -28.82 10.36 34.61
C ALA A 323 -27.37 9.84 34.53
N ARG A 324 -26.66 10.12 33.43
CA ARG A 324 -25.24 9.76 33.24
C ARG A 324 -24.28 10.55 34.13
N SER A 325 -24.59 11.80 34.41
CA SER A 325 -23.75 12.64 35.27
C SER A 325 -23.81 12.17 36.73
N LEU A 326 -24.94 11.59 37.14
CA LEU A 326 -25.13 10.99 38.47
C LEU A 326 -24.39 9.67 38.64
N THR A 327 -24.28 8.85 37.58
CA THR A 327 -23.51 7.60 37.62
C THR A 327 -22.01 7.85 37.64
N HIS A 328 -21.51 8.90 36.97
CA HIS A 328 -20.08 9.23 36.94
C HIS A 328 -19.56 9.86 38.25
N ASN A 329 -20.41 10.54 39.03
CA ASN A 329 -20.05 11.11 40.34
C ASN A 329 -20.14 10.12 41.51
N GLY A 330 -20.61 8.88 41.28
CA GLY A 330 -20.75 7.84 42.30
C GLY A 330 -19.53 6.91 42.45
N ASP A 331 -18.58 6.97 41.52
CA ASP A 331 -17.39 6.09 41.43
C ASP A 331 -16.07 6.82 41.76
N ASN A 332 -16.13 7.90 42.54
CA ASN A 332 -14.95 8.66 43.00
C ASN A 332 -14.85 8.67 44.53
#